data_AF-A0A0J6LDR8-F1
#
_entry.id   AF-A0A0J6LDR8-F1
#
_cell.length_a   1.000
_cell.length_b   1.000
_cell.length_c   1.000
_cell.angle_alpha   90.00
_cell.angle_beta   90.00
_cell.angle_gamma   90.00
#
_symmetry.space_group_name_H-M   'P 1'
#
loop_
_entity.id
_entity.type
_entity.pdbx_description
1 polymer ?
#
loop_
_entity_poly.entity_id
_entity_poly.type
_entity_poly.pdbx_seq_one_letter_code
_entity_poly.pdbx_strand_id
1 'polypeptide(L)' 'MAMGDAIDLGLKPQGKACEQWEERLKRQPFNREARLWLIQFSLENGEESKAQAMQQVCKTINPEDVALKH' A
#
# COMPACT_ATOMS: atom_id res chain seq x y z
N MET A 1 -8.40 -11.62 14.33
CA MET A 1 -7.52 -12.03 13.21
C MET A 1 -6.78 -10.78 12.78
N ALA A 2 -5.49 -10.67 13.14
CA ALA A 2 -4.71 -9.50 12.84
C ALA A 2 -4.29 -9.56 11.36
N MET A 3 -4.26 -8.42 10.68
CA MET A 3 -3.91 -8.37 9.25
C MET A 3 -2.47 -8.81 8.96
N GLY A 4 -1.63 -8.93 9.99
CA GLY A 4 -0.30 -9.52 9.91
C GLY A 4 -0.32 -11.03 9.58
N ASP A 5 -1.33 -11.78 10.03
CA ASP A 5 -1.41 -13.23 9.81
C ASP A 5 -1.78 -13.59 8.36
N ALA A 6 -2.42 -12.67 7.62
CA ALA A 6 -2.84 -12.90 6.23
C ALA A 6 -1.68 -12.75 5.23
N ILE A 7 -0.62 -12.03 5.61
CA ILE A 7 0.56 -11.81 4.75
C ILE A 7 1.48 -13.04 4.75
N ASP A 8 1.44 -13.86 5.81
CA ASP A 8 2.33 -15.02 5.99
C ASP A 8 1.86 -16.30 5.26
N LEU A 9 0.61 -16.36 4.78
CA LEU A 9 0.00 -17.60 4.24
C LEU A 9 0.03 -17.75 2.72
N GLY A 10 0.65 -16.84 1.96
CA GLY A 10 0.68 -16.92 0.49
C GLY A 10 -0.70 -16.85 -0.19
N LEU A 11 -1.78 -16.66 0.56
CA LEU A 11 -3.11 -16.38 0.05
C LEU A 11 -3.21 -14.89 -0.26
N LYS A 12 -2.92 -14.51 -1.50
CA LYS A 12 -3.16 -13.15 -1.98
C LYS A 12 -4.69 -12.86 -1.91
N PRO A 13 -5.17 -11.90 -1.11
CA PRO A 13 -6.57 -11.49 -1.14
C PRO A 13 -6.75 -10.48 -2.30
N GLN A 14 -6.81 -10.99 -3.53
CA GLN A 14 -6.41 -10.26 -4.75
C GLN A 14 -7.33 -9.10 -5.22
N GLY A 15 -8.40 -8.75 -4.50
CA GLY A 15 -9.29 -7.67 -4.93
C GLY A 15 -9.93 -6.90 -3.77
N LYS A 16 -10.69 -7.61 -2.92
CA LYS A 16 -11.46 -6.99 -1.84
C LYS A 16 -10.61 -6.31 -0.76
N ALA A 17 -9.37 -6.77 -0.54
CA ALA A 17 -8.46 -6.12 0.39
C ALA A 17 -7.93 -4.80 -0.21
N CYS A 18 -7.59 -4.81 -1.51
CA CYS A 18 -7.13 -3.63 -2.23
C CYS A 18 -8.20 -2.53 -2.25
N GLU A 19 -9.45 -2.88 -2.57
CA GLU A 19 -10.57 -1.93 -2.59
C GLU A 19 -10.79 -1.24 -1.24
N GLN A 20 -10.73 -1.99 -0.13
CA GLN A 20 -10.88 -1.42 1.21
C GLN A 20 -9.76 -0.43 1.57
N TRP A 21 -8.52 -0.73 1.15
CA TRP A 21 -7.40 0.17 1.36
C TRP A 21 -7.46 1.41 0.46
N GLU A 22 -7.90 1.25 -0.79
CA GLU A 22 -8.14 2.37 -1.70
C GLU A 22 -9.29 3.27 -1.22
N GLU A 23 -10.40 2.70 -0.74
CA GLU A 23 -11.48 3.45 -0.10
C GLU A 23 -11.01 4.18 1.16
N ARG A 24 -10.16 3.53 1.96
CA ARG A 24 -9.58 4.14 3.14
C ARG A 24 -8.69 5.33 2.79
N LEU A 25 -7.89 5.24 1.72
CA LEU A 25 -7.08 6.38 1.25
C LEU A 25 -7.92 7.53 0.70
N LYS A 26 -9.05 7.25 0.05
CA LYS A 26 -9.98 8.32 -0.38
C LYS A 26 -10.46 9.16 0.80
N ARG A 27 -10.69 8.54 1.95
CA ARG A 27 -11.17 9.21 3.19
C ARG A 27 -10.01 9.73 4.05
N GLN A 28 -8.86 9.08 4.00
CA GLN A 28 -7.68 9.37 4.83
C GLN A 28 -6.41 9.36 3.96
N PRO A 29 -6.19 10.40 3.13
CA PRO A 29 -5.08 10.42 2.17
C PRO A 29 -3.69 10.40 2.85
N PHE A 30 -3.62 10.83 4.11
CA PHE A 30 -2.39 10.80 4.92
C PHE A 30 -2.15 9.47 5.63
N ASN A 31 -3.06 8.49 5.54
CA ASN A 31 -2.92 7.20 6.21
C ASN A 31 -1.69 6.45 5.67
N ARG A 32 -0.61 6.43 6.45
CA ARG A 32 0.67 5.84 6.08
C ARG A 32 0.58 4.33 5.84
N GLU A 33 -0.16 3.63 6.69
CA GLU A 33 -0.33 2.17 6.61
C GLU A 33 -1.00 1.77 5.30
N ALA A 34 -2.10 2.45 4.94
CA ALA A 34 -2.82 2.22 3.70
C ALA A 34 -1.95 2.47 2.45
N ARG A 35 -1.12 3.51 2.50
CA ARG A 35 -0.19 3.83 1.41
C ARG A 35 0.87 2.75 1.24
N LEU A 36 1.51 2.32 2.33
CA LEU A 36 2.53 1.29 2.30
C LEU A 36 1.97 -0.06 1.87
N TRP A 37 0.78 -0.43 2.37
CA TRP A 37 0.13 -1.69 1.98
C TRP A 37 -0.13 -1.75 0.48
N LEU A 38 -0.67 -0.69 -0.11
CA LEU A 38 -0.95 -0.67 -1.56
C LEU A 38 0.32 -0.63 -2.41
N ILE A 39 1.38 0.04 -1.97
CA ILE A 39 2.69 -0.01 -2.64
C ILE A 39 3.22 -1.45 -2.66
N GLN A 40 3.26 -2.11 -1.49
CA GLN A 40 3.73 -3.49 -1.37
C GLN A 40 2.88 -4.45 -2.21
N PHE A 41 1.55 -4.31 -2.12
CA PHE A 41 0.61 -5.13 -2.90
C PHE A 41 0.83 -4.97 -4.40
N SER A 42 1.01 -3.75 -4.91
CA SER A 42 1.26 -3.53 -6.33
C SER A 42 2.61 -4.12 -6.79
N LEU A 43 3.66 -4.06 -5.96
CA LEU A 43 4.94 -4.72 -6.25
C LEU A 43 4.79 -6.24 -6.34
N GLU A 44 4.08 -6.87 -5.40
CA GLU A 44 3.84 -8.32 -5.37
C GLU A 44 2.97 -8.84 -6.51
N ASN A 45 2.21 -7.95 -7.17
CA ASN A 45 1.37 -8.27 -8.31
C ASN A 45 1.99 -7.85 -9.66
N GLY A 46 3.24 -7.36 -9.66
CA GLY A 46 3.90 -6.91 -10.88
C GLY A 46 3.35 -5.61 -11.46
N GLU A 47 2.53 -4.89 -10.70
CA GLU A 47 1.99 -3.57 -11.06
C GLU A 47 3.02 -2.46 -10.74
N GLU A 48 4.23 -2.58 -11.28
CA GLU A 48 5.36 -1.72 -10.91
C GLU A 48 5.07 -0.23 -11.16
N SER A 49 4.39 0.10 -12.26
CA SER A 49 3.99 1.48 -12.55
C SER A 49 3.01 2.05 -11.52
N LYS A 50 2.08 1.23 -11.00
CA LYS A 50 1.13 1.63 -9.95
C LYS A 50 1.86 1.88 -8.63
N ALA A 51 2.79 0.99 -8.28
CA ALA A 51 3.63 1.13 -7.09
C ALA A 51 4.49 2.41 -7.17
N GLN A 52 5.15 2.67 -8.30
CA GLN A 52 5.98 3.87 -8.49
C GLN A 52 5.15 5.16 -8.39
N ALA A 53 3.97 5.22 -9.03
CA ALA A 53 3.07 6.37 -8.92
C ALA A 53 2.66 6.63 -7.47
N MET A 54 2.31 5.59 -6.72
CA MET A 54 1.99 5.72 -5.29
C MET A 54 3.19 6.18 -4.46
N GLN A 55 4.39 5.65 -4.70
CA GLN A 55 5.59 6.08 -3.99
C GLN A 55 5.86 7.58 -4.20
N GLN A 56 5.65 8.11 -5.41
CA GLN A 56 5.79 9.55 -5.67
C GLN A 56 4.78 10.39 -4.88
N VAL A 57 3.51 9.98 -4.86
CA VAL A 57 2.47 10.62 -4.02
C VAL A 57 2.85 10.55 -2.53
N CYS A 58 3.45 9.45 -2.09
CA CYS A 58 3.88 9.33 -0.70
C CYS A 58 5.04 10.28 -0.37
N LYS A 59 6.00 10.43 -1.28
CA LYS A 59 7.15 11.35 -1.13
C LYS A 59 6.72 12.82 -1.09
N THR A 60 5.66 13.21 -1.80
CA THR A 60 5.13 14.59 -1.72
C THR A 60 4.38 14.86 -0.42
N ILE A 61 3.66 13.86 0.10
CA ILE A 61 2.84 13.99 1.31
C ILE A 61 3.67 13.80 2.59
N ASN A 62 4.68 12.93 2.58
CA ASN A 62 5.55 12.63 3.71
C ASN A 62 7.00 12.40 3.24
N PRO A 63 7.75 13.46 2.88
CA PRO A 63 9.11 13.34 2.35
C PRO A 63 10.10 12.75 3.37
N GLU A 64 9.79 12.86 4.65
CA GLU A 64 10.63 12.36 5.75
C GLU A 64 10.41 10.85 6.03
N ASP A 65 9.42 10.22 5.37
CA ASP A 65 9.07 8.83 5.63
C ASP A 65 10.21 7.87 5.29
N VAL A 66 10.81 7.28 6.32
CA VAL A 66 11.95 6.37 6.18
C VAL A 66 11.64 5.13 5.34
N ALA A 67 10.38 4.69 5.28
CA ALA A 67 10.00 3.53 4.47
C ALA A 67 10.01 3.80 2.96
N LEU A 68 10.17 5.07 2.53
CA LEU A 68 10.24 5.47 1.12
C LEU A 68 11.66 5.77 0.63
N LYS A 69 12.68 5.54 1.48
CA LYS A 69 14.08 5.92 1.23
C LYS A 69 14.92 4.83 0.52
N HIS A 70 14.32 3.73 0.06
CA HIS A 70 15.01 2.59 -0.52
C HIS A 70 14.84 2.52 -2.04
#